data_AF-A0A7Y2GPI7-F1
#
_entry.id   AF-A0A7Y2GPI7-F1
#
_cell.length_a   1.000
_cell.length_b   1.000
_cell.length_c   1.000
_cell.angle_alpha   90.00
_cell.angle_beta   90.00
_cell.angle_gamma   90.00
#
_symmetry.space_group_name_H-M   'P 1'
#
loop_
_entity.id
_entity.type
_entity.pdbx_description
1 polymer ?
#
loop_
_entity_poly.entity_id
_entity_poly.type
_entity_poly.pdbx_seq_one_letter_code
_entity_poly.pdbx_strand_id
1 'polypeptide(L)'
;PGTHWDISYRDVLRDLAEARTIIDESEETSPLSPAVINNQKASISILQVFTYHVLVDVFGDVPFSEALDITNVLPSYDNDAAVYDAIIAQLDEAINTISAGEGSFGEADLLYGGDMAKWKKFANSLKLRMAVRISSVEPARAGTMATQAIASGVFESNDDNASFAYLDGAPNTNPVHVDLVLSGRQDFIPANTHVDILNDLEDPRRSVYYDENLGEGVYVGGEYGQNAPYGDHTHLGDIFHQPDTPGILMDFPEVSFLLAEAAELGLAGSAGDAERFYSDAVTASFEFWGVDGAADYLAKPEVAYATAAPTWQETVAVQKWIHLYNRGFEAWTTYRLYGYPEMNPAPISMEDVPRRYTYPVDEPSRNGASYQAAASAMGGDMKSSRVFWDVE
;
A
#
# COMPACT_ATOMS: atom_id res chain seq x y z
N PRO A 1 -0.81 -15.65 4.82
CA PRO A 1 -2.27 -15.39 4.99
C PRO A 1 -2.70 -15.20 6.45
N GLY A 2 -2.63 -16.23 7.30
CA GLY A 2 -3.10 -16.18 8.70
C GLY A 2 -2.52 -15.03 9.52
N THR A 3 -1.19 -14.86 9.53
CA THR A 3 -0.54 -13.77 10.28
C THR A 3 -1.05 -12.37 9.90
N HIS A 4 -1.22 -12.10 8.61
CA HIS A 4 -1.71 -10.79 8.16
C HIS A 4 -3.18 -10.59 8.54
N TRP A 5 -4.02 -11.61 8.37
CA TRP A 5 -5.42 -11.60 8.79
C TRP A 5 -5.57 -11.33 10.29
N ASP A 6 -4.84 -12.09 11.11
CA ASP A 6 -4.87 -11.99 12.56
C ASP A 6 -4.42 -10.60 13.04
N ILE A 7 -3.29 -10.08 12.52
CA ILE A 7 -2.80 -8.75 12.92
C ILE A 7 -3.81 -7.67 12.53
N SER A 8 -4.37 -7.71 11.32
CA SER A 8 -5.34 -6.73 10.86
C SER A 8 -6.60 -6.72 11.73
N TYR A 9 -7.17 -7.88 12.07
CA TYR A 9 -8.38 -7.95 12.90
C TYR A 9 -8.13 -7.78 14.40
N ARG A 10 -7.19 -8.53 14.96
CA ARG A 10 -6.97 -8.62 16.40
C ARG A 10 -6.24 -7.41 16.96
N ASP A 11 -5.25 -6.91 16.23
CA ASP A 11 -4.36 -5.86 16.74
C ASP A 11 -4.78 -4.50 16.17
N VAL A 12 -4.93 -4.36 14.85
CA VAL A 12 -5.20 -3.04 14.25
C VAL A 12 -6.67 -2.64 14.40
N LEU A 13 -7.59 -3.38 13.79
CA LEU A 13 -9.01 -3.01 13.73
C LEU A 13 -9.68 -3.03 15.10
N ARG A 14 -9.37 -4.04 15.93
CA ARG A 14 -9.94 -4.14 17.27
C ARG A 14 -9.44 -3.02 18.19
N ASP A 15 -8.15 -2.69 18.18
CA ASP A 15 -7.63 -1.59 19.02
C ASP A 15 -8.17 -0.24 18.56
N LEU A 16 -8.29 -0.01 17.26
CA LEU A 16 -8.91 1.19 16.70
C LEU A 16 -10.40 1.29 17.09
N ALA A 17 -11.15 0.19 17.01
CA ALA A 17 -12.55 0.15 17.43
C ALA A 17 -12.70 0.40 18.94
N GLU A 18 -11.82 -0.16 19.77
CA GLU A 18 -11.83 0.07 21.21
C GLU A 18 -11.47 1.51 21.56
N ALA A 19 -10.46 2.09 20.91
CA ALA A 19 -10.12 3.50 21.06
C ALA A 19 -11.31 4.40 20.70
N ARG A 20 -12.07 4.05 19.66
CA ARG A 20 -13.29 4.76 19.29
C ARG A 20 -14.36 4.66 20.37
N THR A 21 -14.63 3.46 20.89
CA THR A 21 -15.58 3.24 21.99
C THR A 21 -15.23 4.09 23.20
N ILE A 22 -13.97 4.11 23.63
CA ILE A 22 -13.51 4.91 24.77
C ILE A 22 -13.74 6.41 24.54
N ILE A 23 -13.49 6.90 23.33
CA ILE A 23 -13.76 8.31 22.98
C ILE A 23 -15.25 8.62 23.05
N ASP A 24 -16.10 7.77 22.46
CA ASP A 24 -17.55 7.97 22.45
C ASP A 24 -18.13 7.91 23.89
N GLU A 25 -17.68 6.98 24.73
CA GLU A 25 -18.12 6.85 26.12
C GLU A 25 -17.65 8.00 27.03
N SER A 26 -16.50 8.60 26.73
CA SER A 26 -15.94 9.70 27.53
C SER A 26 -16.33 11.10 27.03
N GLU A 27 -16.97 11.20 25.86
CA GLU A 27 -17.23 12.47 25.16
C GLU A 27 -17.91 13.54 26.03
N GLU A 28 -18.98 13.19 26.75
CA GLU A 28 -19.73 14.14 27.60
C GLU A 28 -18.91 14.68 28.78
N THR A 29 -17.88 13.94 29.20
CA THR A 29 -17.01 14.29 30.33
C THR A 29 -15.63 14.77 29.90
N SER A 30 -15.34 14.74 28.60
CA SER A 30 -14.03 15.07 28.05
C SER A 30 -13.75 16.57 28.20
N PRO A 31 -12.52 16.97 28.60
CA PRO A 31 -12.12 18.37 28.62
C PRO A 31 -11.77 18.92 27.23
N LEU A 32 -11.75 18.06 26.20
CA LEU A 32 -11.40 18.42 24.83
C LEU A 32 -12.56 19.13 24.12
N SER A 33 -12.25 19.97 23.14
CA SER A 33 -13.28 20.58 22.31
C SER A 33 -13.95 19.52 21.41
N PRO A 34 -15.22 19.72 20.99
CA PRO A 34 -15.86 18.82 20.04
C PRO A 34 -15.06 18.65 18.74
N ALA A 35 -14.35 19.69 18.29
CA ALA A 35 -13.52 19.62 17.08
C ALA A 35 -12.32 18.68 17.25
N VAL A 36 -11.64 18.70 18.41
CA VAL A 36 -10.53 17.79 18.71
C VAL A 36 -11.02 16.35 18.83
N ILE A 37 -12.16 16.12 19.50
CA ILE A 37 -12.78 14.79 19.61
C ILE A 37 -13.14 14.27 18.22
N ASN A 38 -13.74 15.10 17.36
CA ASN A 38 -14.05 14.76 15.98
C ASN A 38 -12.80 14.44 15.15
N ASN A 39 -11.70 15.17 15.35
CA ASN A 39 -10.44 14.88 14.68
C ASN A 39 -9.81 13.55 15.12
N GLN A 40 -9.89 13.20 16.41
CA GLN A 40 -9.45 11.89 16.93
C GLN A 40 -10.26 10.76 16.27
N LYS A 41 -11.59 10.93 16.25
CA LYS A 41 -12.55 10.05 15.60
C LYS A 41 -12.26 9.85 14.11
N ALA A 42 -11.98 10.93 13.39
CA ALA A 42 -11.64 10.90 11.97
C ALA A 42 -10.33 10.15 11.70
N SER A 43 -9.28 10.40 12.52
CA SER A 43 -7.98 9.73 12.39
C SER A 43 -8.13 8.21 12.55
N ILE A 44 -8.91 7.77 13.55
CA ILE A 44 -9.25 6.34 13.74
C ILE A 44 -9.96 5.77 12.51
N SER A 45 -10.98 6.45 12.01
CA SER A 45 -11.75 5.98 10.85
C SER A 45 -10.89 5.88 9.59
N ILE A 46 -9.95 6.80 9.36
CA ILE A 46 -9.03 6.74 8.21
C ILE A 46 -8.14 5.48 8.29
N LEU A 47 -7.61 5.16 9.47
CA LEU A 47 -6.80 3.95 9.66
C LEU A 47 -7.61 2.65 9.53
N GLN A 48 -8.87 2.64 9.99
CA GLN A 48 -9.78 1.52 9.78
C GLN A 48 -10.08 1.31 8.29
N VAL A 49 -10.38 2.39 7.55
CA VAL A 49 -10.58 2.35 6.09
C VAL A 49 -9.34 1.81 5.40
N PHE A 50 -8.15 2.32 5.72
CA PHE A 50 -6.89 1.84 5.14
C PHE A 50 -6.71 0.33 5.37
N THR A 51 -6.99 -0.14 6.59
CA THR A 51 -6.82 -1.55 6.97
C THR A 51 -7.82 -2.45 6.24
N TYR A 52 -9.09 -2.06 6.16
CA TYR A 52 -10.10 -2.82 5.42
C TYR A 52 -9.86 -2.78 3.90
N HIS A 53 -9.39 -1.65 3.35
CA HIS A 53 -8.98 -1.55 1.96
C HIS A 53 -7.90 -2.58 1.63
N VAL A 54 -6.86 -2.71 2.48
CA VAL A 54 -5.81 -3.72 2.31
C VAL A 54 -6.36 -5.13 2.47
N LEU A 55 -7.21 -5.38 3.48
CA LEU A 55 -7.82 -6.69 3.69
C LEU A 55 -8.61 -7.16 2.46
N VAL A 56 -9.46 -6.29 1.90
CA VAL A 56 -10.24 -6.62 0.70
C VAL A 56 -9.33 -6.83 -0.49
N ASP A 57 -8.35 -5.94 -0.71
CA ASP A 57 -7.41 -6.07 -1.83
C ASP A 57 -6.58 -7.36 -1.75
N VAL A 58 -6.36 -7.91 -0.55
CA VAL A 58 -5.57 -9.13 -0.35
C VAL A 58 -6.44 -10.39 -0.32
N PHE A 59 -7.65 -10.34 0.24
CA PHE A 59 -8.45 -11.54 0.53
C PHE A 59 -9.79 -11.62 -0.20
N GLY A 60 -10.33 -10.53 -0.75
CA GLY A 60 -11.68 -10.49 -1.31
C GLY A 60 -12.74 -10.29 -0.23
N ASP A 61 -13.77 -11.13 -0.21
CA ASP A 61 -14.84 -11.07 0.79
C ASP A 61 -14.25 -11.21 2.21
N VAL A 62 -14.68 -10.40 3.17
CA VAL A 62 -14.08 -10.40 4.53
C VAL A 62 -15.10 -10.04 5.60
N PRO A 63 -14.95 -10.50 6.85
CA PRO A 63 -15.76 -10.00 7.96
C PRO A 63 -15.70 -8.48 8.09
N PHE A 64 -16.84 -7.81 7.98
CA PHE A 64 -16.91 -6.35 8.07
C PHE A 64 -18.06 -5.86 8.94
N SER A 65 -19.30 -5.98 8.50
CA SER A 65 -20.47 -5.43 9.21
C SER A 65 -20.77 -6.16 10.53
N GLU A 66 -20.43 -7.45 10.58
CA GLU A 66 -20.57 -8.30 11.76
C GLU A 66 -19.26 -8.48 12.55
N ALA A 67 -18.15 -7.91 12.06
CA ALA A 67 -16.84 -8.07 12.68
C ALA A 67 -16.68 -7.23 13.96
N LEU A 68 -15.63 -7.55 14.72
CA LEU A 68 -15.19 -6.82 15.93
C LEU A 68 -16.18 -6.83 17.11
N ASP A 69 -17.30 -7.54 16.98
CA ASP A 69 -18.22 -7.85 18.08
C ASP A 69 -17.78 -9.13 18.80
N ILE A 70 -17.32 -8.99 20.05
CA ILE A 70 -16.87 -10.11 20.88
C ILE A 70 -17.99 -11.13 21.19
N THR A 71 -19.25 -10.76 20.99
CA THR A 71 -20.41 -11.64 21.19
C THR A 71 -20.75 -12.41 19.92
N ASN A 72 -20.33 -11.93 18.74
CA ASN A 72 -20.45 -12.64 17.47
C ASN A 72 -19.15 -13.37 17.12
N VAL A 73 -19.07 -14.65 17.52
CA VAL A 73 -17.89 -15.49 17.27
C VAL A 73 -17.85 -16.14 15.89
N LEU A 74 -18.88 -15.92 15.05
CA LEU A 74 -19.01 -16.48 13.71
C LEU A 74 -19.49 -15.42 12.70
N PRO A 75 -18.79 -14.28 12.56
CA PRO A 75 -19.23 -13.20 11.69
C PRO A 75 -19.33 -13.67 10.24
N SER A 76 -20.33 -13.17 9.51
CA SER A 76 -20.38 -13.31 8.05
C SER A 76 -19.19 -12.63 7.39
N TYR A 77 -18.83 -13.12 6.21
CA TYR A 77 -17.89 -12.43 5.33
C TYR A 77 -18.71 -11.62 4.35
N ASP A 78 -18.52 -10.32 4.36
CA ASP A 78 -19.27 -9.41 3.52
C ASP A 78 -18.62 -9.37 2.14
N ASN A 79 -19.44 -9.12 1.12
CA ASN A 79 -18.94 -9.05 -0.24
C ASN A 79 -17.95 -7.90 -0.40
N ASP A 80 -16.80 -8.17 -1.01
CA ASP A 80 -15.71 -7.22 -1.24
C ASP A 80 -16.12 -5.87 -1.84
N ALA A 81 -16.96 -5.85 -2.88
CA ALA A 81 -17.47 -4.61 -3.47
C ALA A 81 -18.34 -3.82 -2.47
N ALA A 82 -19.20 -4.51 -1.71
CA ALA A 82 -20.03 -3.88 -0.69
C ALA A 82 -19.21 -3.35 0.50
N VAL A 83 -18.13 -4.05 0.88
CA VAL A 83 -17.17 -3.54 1.87
C VAL A 83 -16.52 -2.27 1.35
N TYR A 84 -16.06 -2.25 0.09
CA TYR A 84 -15.53 -1.05 -0.56
C TYR A 84 -16.49 0.13 -0.51
N ASP A 85 -17.79 -0.10 -0.77
CA ASP A 85 -18.82 0.93 -0.67
C ASP A 85 -18.89 1.55 0.72
N ALA A 86 -18.92 0.70 1.74
CA ALA A 86 -19.00 1.13 3.12
C ALA A 86 -17.75 1.91 3.55
N ILE A 87 -16.55 1.44 3.21
CA ILE A 87 -15.31 2.10 3.62
C ILE A 87 -15.06 3.40 2.84
N ILE A 88 -15.53 3.52 1.58
CA ILE A 88 -15.51 4.79 0.84
C ILE A 88 -16.43 5.82 1.53
N ALA A 89 -17.64 5.41 1.92
CA ALA A 89 -18.56 6.28 2.64
C ALA A 89 -17.98 6.71 4.00
N GLN A 90 -17.35 5.79 4.73
CA GLN A 90 -16.68 6.08 5.99
C GLN A 90 -15.50 7.06 5.81
N LEU A 91 -14.72 6.92 4.73
CA LEU A 91 -13.63 7.83 4.40
C LEU A 91 -14.15 9.24 4.09
N ASP A 92 -15.24 9.35 3.34
CA ASP A 92 -15.88 10.62 3.02
C ASP A 92 -16.42 11.32 4.28
N GLU A 93 -17.02 10.58 5.20
CA GLU A 93 -17.44 11.13 6.49
C GLU A 93 -16.25 11.64 7.30
N ALA A 94 -15.15 10.88 7.37
CA ALA A 94 -13.93 11.28 8.06
C ALA A 94 -13.34 12.57 7.46
N ILE A 95 -13.20 12.64 6.13
CA ILE A 95 -12.69 13.83 5.41
C ILE A 95 -13.54 15.07 5.72
N ASN A 96 -14.86 14.93 5.75
CA ASN A 96 -15.79 16.02 6.02
C ASN A 96 -15.82 16.43 7.50
N THR A 97 -15.46 15.52 8.40
CA THR A 97 -15.40 15.75 9.85
C THR A 97 -14.14 16.50 10.27
N ILE A 98 -13.03 16.34 9.54
CA ILE A 98 -11.75 16.94 9.88
C ILE A 98 -11.81 18.47 9.95
N SER A 99 -11.43 19.00 11.11
CA SER A 99 -11.16 20.41 11.36
C SER A 99 -9.65 20.66 11.36
N ALA A 100 -9.09 21.02 10.20
CA ALA A 100 -7.64 21.09 9.97
C ALA A 100 -6.88 22.11 10.85
N GLY A 101 -7.55 23.12 11.40
CA GLY A 101 -6.96 24.11 12.31
C GLY A 101 -6.92 23.68 13.78
N GLU A 102 -7.46 22.51 14.09
CA GLU A 102 -7.58 21.95 15.43
C GLU A 102 -6.72 20.68 15.55
N GLY A 103 -6.27 20.36 16.76
CA GLY A 103 -5.47 19.14 17.02
C GLY A 103 -6.30 17.85 17.04
N SER A 104 -5.62 16.73 17.31
CA SER A 104 -6.24 15.42 17.57
C SER A 104 -5.62 14.72 18.79
N PHE A 105 -4.79 13.70 18.58
CA PHE A 105 -4.07 12.94 19.61
C PHE A 105 -2.75 13.60 20.05
N GLY A 106 -2.30 14.66 19.37
CA GLY A 106 -1.02 15.32 19.66
C GLY A 106 0.16 14.35 19.50
N GLU A 107 1.07 14.31 20.46
CA GLU A 107 2.25 13.43 20.42
C GLU A 107 1.93 11.92 20.42
N ALA A 108 0.70 11.53 20.77
CA ALA A 108 0.28 10.13 20.67
C ALA A 108 -0.06 9.71 19.22
N ASP A 109 -0.21 10.66 18.29
CA ASP A 109 -0.26 10.39 16.87
C ASP A 109 1.16 10.27 16.29
N LEU A 110 1.55 9.03 16.01
CA LEU A 110 2.87 8.68 15.50
C LEU A 110 3.05 8.90 13.98
N LEU A 111 2.00 9.31 13.26
CA LEU A 111 2.09 9.64 11.83
C LEU A 111 2.31 11.14 11.64
N TYR A 112 1.45 11.96 12.23
CA TYR A 112 1.43 13.41 11.96
C TYR A 112 1.45 14.29 13.20
N GLY A 113 1.64 13.74 14.40
CA GLY A 113 1.71 14.52 15.64
C GLY A 113 0.44 15.33 15.93
N GLY A 114 -0.70 14.91 15.38
CA GLY A 114 -1.98 15.60 15.47
C GLY A 114 -2.21 16.69 14.42
N ASP A 115 -1.36 16.80 13.38
CA ASP A 115 -1.58 17.70 12.26
C ASP A 115 -2.71 17.19 11.36
N MET A 116 -3.88 17.78 11.55
CA MET A 116 -5.09 17.37 10.85
C MET A 116 -5.17 17.87 9.41
N ALA A 117 -4.32 18.82 9.00
CA ALA A 117 -4.17 19.17 7.59
C ALA A 117 -3.48 18.04 6.82
N LYS A 118 -2.44 17.44 7.41
CA LYS A 118 -1.76 16.26 6.84
C LYS A 118 -2.64 15.02 6.83
N TRP A 119 -3.39 14.75 7.91
CA TRP A 119 -4.39 13.68 7.92
C TRP A 119 -5.43 13.83 6.81
N LYS A 120 -5.89 15.06 6.53
CA LYS A 120 -6.83 15.32 5.44
C LYS A 120 -6.21 15.01 4.08
N LYS A 121 -4.95 15.40 3.85
CA LYS A 121 -4.23 15.05 2.62
C LYS A 121 -4.06 13.53 2.49
N PHE A 122 -3.75 12.81 3.57
CA PHE A 122 -3.66 11.35 3.54
C PHE A 122 -5.00 10.70 3.19
N ALA A 123 -6.08 11.13 3.82
CA ALA A 123 -7.42 10.61 3.54
C ALA A 123 -7.85 10.85 2.08
N ASN A 124 -7.60 12.05 1.54
CA ASN A 124 -7.87 12.35 0.13
C ASN A 124 -6.98 11.52 -0.82
N SER A 125 -5.72 11.32 -0.46
CA SER A 125 -4.78 10.49 -1.25
C SER A 125 -5.23 9.03 -1.26
N LEU A 126 -5.67 8.50 -0.12
CA LEU A 126 -6.28 7.16 -0.04
C LEU A 126 -7.56 7.07 -0.88
N LYS A 127 -8.40 8.11 -0.88
CA LYS A 127 -9.58 8.19 -1.75
C LYS A 127 -9.19 8.17 -3.23
N LEU A 128 -8.11 8.85 -3.62
CA LEU A 128 -7.58 8.79 -4.99
C LEU A 128 -7.07 7.38 -5.34
N ARG A 129 -6.35 6.70 -4.43
CA ARG A 129 -5.94 5.30 -4.62
C ARG A 129 -7.14 4.40 -4.89
N MET A 130 -8.17 4.50 -4.05
CA MET A 130 -9.39 3.69 -4.20
C MET A 130 -10.15 4.04 -5.48
N ALA A 131 -10.15 5.31 -5.91
CA ALA A 131 -10.76 5.74 -7.16
C ALA A 131 -10.09 5.08 -8.38
N VAL A 132 -8.75 5.09 -8.43
CA VAL A 132 -7.98 4.40 -9.49
C VAL A 132 -8.21 2.89 -9.41
N ARG A 133 -8.27 2.32 -8.21
CA ARG A 133 -8.49 0.86 -8.03
C ARG A 133 -9.78 0.38 -8.67
N ILE A 134 -10.90 1.10 -8.49
CA ILE A 134 -12.21 0.69 -8.99
C ILE A 134 -12.49 1.17 -10.41
N SER A 135 -11.54 1.81 -11.10
CA SER A 135 -11.82 2.51 -12.37
C SER A 135 -12.27 1.58 -13.50
N SER A 136 -11.83 0.32 -13.49
CA SER A 136 -12.21 -0.69 -14.48
C SER A 136 -13.67 -1.14 -14.32
N VAL A 137 -14.17 -1.19 -13.08
CA VAL A 137 -15.50 -1.72 -12.73
C VAL A 137 -16.54 -0.63 -12.52
N GLU A 138 -16.15 0.54 -12.02
CA GLU A 138 -17.03 1.67 -11.72
C GLU A 138 -16.45 3.02 -12.21
N PRO A 139 -16.21 3.19 -13.52
CA PRO A 139 -15.49 4.36 -14.06
C PRO A 139 -16.13 5.72 -13.72
N ALA A 140 -17.47 5.80 -13.72
CA ALA A 140 -18.18 7.04 -13.41
C ALA A 140 -18.00 7.48 -11.94
N ARG A 141 -18.03 6.51 -11.03
CA ARG A 141 -17.81 6.76 -9.60
C ARG A 141 -16.35 7.04 -9.33
N ALA A 142 -15.44 6.27 -9.93
CA ALA A 142 -13.99 6.53 -9.91
C ALA A 142 -13.67 7.97 -10.32
N GLY A 143 -14.21 8.46 -11.43
CA GLY A 143 -14.01 9.85 -11.88
C GLY A 143 -14.52 10.88 -10.89
N THR A 144 -15.68 10.64 -10.29
CA THR A 144 -16.23 11.50 -9.22
C THR A 144 -15.32 11.53 -8.00
N MET A 145 -14.87 10.37 -7.53
CA MET A 145 -13.99 10.24 -6.37
C MET A 145 -12.64 10.91 -6.61
N ALA A 146 -12.00 10.66 -7.76
CA ALA A 146 -10.71 11.23 -8.11
C ALA A 146 -10.79 12.77 -8.18
N THR A 147 -11.82 13.32 -8.85
CA THR A 147 -12.03 14.77 -8.92
C THR A 147 -12.22 15.38 -7.54
N GLN A 148 -13.02 14.75 -6.67
CA GLN A 148 -13.25 15.24 -5.30
C GLN A 148 -11.98 15.18 -4.44
N ALA A 149 -11.24 14.07 -4.51
CA ALA A 149 -10.00 13.89 -3.78
C ALA A 149 -8.96 14.96 -4.14
N ILE A 150 -8.71 15.16 -5.43
CA ILE A 150 -7.76 16.15 -5.95
C ILE A 150 -8.20 17.57 -5.55
N ALA A 151 -9.48 17.90 -5.73
CA ALA A 151 -9.99 19.23 -5.36
C ALA A 151 -9.94 19.50 -3.85
N SER A 152 -9.96 18.45 -3.02
CA SER A 152 -9.88 18.55 -1.55
C SER A 152 -8.45 18.57 -1.01
N GLY A 153 -7.45 18.38 -1.88
CA GLY A 153 -6.02 18.38 -1.59
C GLY A 153 -5.48 16.98 -1.26
N VAL A 154 -4.71 16.41 -2.18
CA VAL A 154 -3.90 15.19 -1.97
C VAL A 154 -2.48 15.57 -1.52
N PHE A 155 -1.55 14.61 -1.40
CA PHE A 155 -0.13 14.91 -1.17
C PHE A 155 0.45 15.80 -2.28
N GLU A 156 1.31 16.74 -1.88
CA GLU A 156 1.94 17.72 -2.77
C GLU A 156 3.48 17.65 -2.74
N SER A 157 4.04 16.94 -1.75
CA SER A 157 5.48 16.72 -1.61
C SER A 157 5.77 15.54 -0.66
N ASN A 158 7.02 15.10 -0.61
CA ASN A 158 7.48 14.07 0.34
C ASN A 158 7.25 14.44 1.82
N ASP A 159 7.06 15.72 2.15
CA ASP A 159 6.75 16.16 3.51
C ASP A 159 5.32 15.74 3.96
N ASP A 160 4.46 15.36 3.03
CA ASP A 160 3.09 14.90 3.32
C ASP A 160 3.00 13.39 3.59
N ASN A 161 4.07 12.62 3.38
CA ASN A 161 4.07 11.15 3.44
C ASN A 161 3.46 10.60 4.75
N ALA A 162 2.60 9.59 4.64
CA ALA A 162 2.08 8.83 5.78
C ALA A 162 3.10 7.77 6.19
N SER A 163 4.10 8.22 6.95
CA SER A 163 5.24 7.41 7.40
C SER A 163 5.14 7.13 8.89
N PHE A 164 5.21 5.86 9.28
CA PHE A 164 5.25 5.41 10.66
C PHE A 164 6.71 5.32 11.11
N ALA A 165 7.09 6.13 12.09
CA ALA A 165 8.44 6.13 12.65
C ALA A 165 8.67 4.93 13.58
N TYR A 166 9.70 4.13 13.27
CA TYR A 166 10.23 3.14 14.20
C TYR A 166 11.34 3.76 15.07
N LEU A 167 11.73 3.08 16.15
CA LEU A 167 12.74 3.53 17.10
C LEU A 167 13.96 2.58 17.08
N ASP A 168 15.12 3.09 17.50
CA ASP A 168 16.36 2.30 17.61
C ASP A 168 16.27 1.08 18.55
N GLY A 169 15.32 1.09 19.49
CA GLY A 169 15.24 0.15 20.60
C GLY A 169 14.03 -0.77 20.55
N ALA A 170 14.25 -2.07 20.76
CA ALA A 170 13.18 -3.05 20.90
C ALA A 170 12.21 -2.67 22.04
N PRO A 171 10.90 -2.96 21.92
CA PRO A 171 10.25 -3.71 20.84
C PRO A 171 9.80 -2.85 19.64
N ASN A 172 10.16 -1.56 19.59
CA ASN A 172 9.64 -0.60 18.61
C ASN A 172 10.57 -0.41 17.39
N THR A 173 11.49 -1.35 17.16
CA THR A 173 12.37 -1.39 15.98
C THR A 173 11.60 -1.87 14.76
N ASN A 174 12.03 -1.43 13.58
CA ASN A 174 11.48 -1.87 12.30
C ASN A 174 11.52 -3.42 12.19
N PRO A 175 10.39 -4.09 11.91
CA PRO A 175 10.34 -5.55 11.76
C PRO A 175 11.27 -6.12 10.69
N VAL A 176 11.52 -5.38 9.60
CA VAL A 176 12.49 -5.76 8.56
C VAL A 176 13.91 -5.81 9.14
N HIS A 177 14.29 -4.86 10.00
CA HIS A 177 15.54 -4.92 10.74
C HIS A 177 15.59 -6.12 11.69
N VAL A 178 14.49 -6.41 12.40
CA VAL A 178 14.41 -7.60 13.28
C VAL A 178 14.68 -8.87 12.49
N ASP A 179 14.07 -9.00 11.32
CA ASP A 179 14.20 -10.17 10.46
C ASP A 179 15.56 -10.26 9.75
N LEU A 180 16.09 -9.16 9.23
CA LEU A 180 17.38 -9.13 8.51
C LEU A 180 18.59 -9.17 9.44
N VAL A 181 18.53 -8.47 10.57
CA VAL A 181 19.69 -8.23 11.45
C VAL A 181 19.58 -9.05 12.72
N LEU A 182 18.53 -8.86 13.52
CA LEU A 182 18.44 -9.45 14.85
C LEU A 182 18.21 -10.97 14.82
N SER A 183 17.56 -11.48 13.78
CA SER A 183 17.38 -12.92 13.61
C SER A 183 18.70 -13.66 13.33
N GLY A 184 19.72 -12.94 12.83
CA GLY A 184 20.99 -13.50 12.38
C GLY A 184 20.90 -14.37 11.13
N ARG A 185 19.77 -14.35 10.42
CA ARG A 185 19.57 -15.09 9.18
C ARG A 185 20.37 -14.50 8.03
N GLN A 186 20.83 -15.36 7.13
CA GLN A 186 21.61 -15.03 5.94
C GLN A 186 21.00 -15.70 4.71
N ASP A 187 19.72 -15.42 4.47
CA ASP A 187 18.91 -16.04 3.42
C ASP A 187 17.95 -15.04 2.74
N PHE A 188 18.11 -13.74 3.02
CA PHE A 188 17.37 -12.68 2.33
C PHE A 188 18.12 -12.23 1.09
N ILE A 189 17.56 -12.58 -0.06
CA ILE A 189 18.16 -12.30 -1.37
C ILE A 189 17.09 -11.61 -2.22
N PRO A 190 17.38 -10.47 -2.86
CA PRO A 190 16.46 -9.83 -3.77
C PRO A 190 16.23 -10.73 -4.97
N ALA A 191 14.97 -10.85 -5.39
CA ALA A 191 14.63 -11.65 -6.57
C ALA A 191 15.21 -11.02 -7.84
N ASN A 192 15.66 -11.86 -8.76
CA ASN A 192 16.19 -11.42 -10.06
C ASN A 192 15.18 -10.57 -10.84
N THR A 193 13.87 -10.82 -10.69
CA THR A 193 12.81 -9.99 -11.30
C THR A 193 13.00 -8.50 -11.05
N HIS A 194 13.39 -8.09 -9.85
CA HIS A 194 13.62 -6.67 -9.55
C HIS A 194 15.03 -6.23 -9.91
N VAL A 195 16.04 -7.06 -9.60
CA VAL A 195 17.44 -6.72 -9.89
C VAL A 195 17.68 -6.54 -11.38
N ASP A 196 17.16 -7.43 -12.21
CA ASP A 196 17.35 -7.42 -13.67
C ASP A 196 16.70 -6.19 -14.30
N ILE A 197 15.47 -5.84 -13.92
CA ILE A 197 14.78 -4.62 -14.40
C ILE A 197 15.61 -3.37 -14.08
N LEU A 198 16.08 -3.22 -12.84
CA LEU A 198 16.87 -2.05 -12.48
C LEU A 198 18.26 -2.06 -13.13
N ASN A 199 18.84 -3.23 -13.40
CA ASN A 199 20.10 -3.35 -14.13
C ASN A 199 19.93 -2.89 -15.57
N ASP A 200 18.88 -3.33 -16.25
CA ASP A 200 18.57 -2.96 -17.64
C ASP A 200 18.32 -1.47 -17.80
N LEU A 201 17.66 -0.84 -16.81
CA LEU A 201 17.43 0.61 -16.78
C LEU A 201 18.66 1.41 -16.32
N GLU A 202 19.72 0.72 -15.89
CA GLU A 202 20.84 1.27 -15.13
C GLU A 202 20.35 2.26 -14.05
N ASP A 203 19.37 1.83 -13.25
CA ASP A 203 18.66 2.67 -12.30
C ASP A 203 19.60 3.07 -11.13
N PRO A 204 19.80 4.37 -10.86
CA PRO A 204 20.61 4.84 -9.74
C PRO A 204 20.13 4.36 -8.36
N ARG A 205 18.83 4.06 -8.21
CA ARG A 205 18.23 3.58 -6.94
C ARG A 205 18.69 2.18 -6.54
N ARG A 206 19.35 1.43 -7.44
CA ARG A 206 20.00 0.14 -7.09
C ARG A 206 20.93 0.28 -5.89
N SER A 207 21.70 1.35 -5.83
CA SER A 207 22.64 1.62 -4.73
C SER A 207 21.98 1.81 -3.35
N VAL A 208 20.69 2.10 -3.32
CA VAL A 208 19.90 2.21 -2.09
C VAL A 208 19.18 0.90 -1.80
N TYR A 209 18.66 0.24 -2.83
CA TYR A 209 17.91 -1.01 -2.66
C TYR A 209 18.79 -2.21 -2.35
N TYR A 210 20.04 -2.17 -2.80
CA TYR A 210 20.96 -3.29 -2.82
C TYR A 210 22.33 -2.91 -2.27
N ASP A 211 22.96 -3.87 -1.61
CA ASP A 211 24.36 -3.76 -1.22
C ASP A 211 25.29 -4.12 -2.40
N GLU A 212 26.49 -3.58 -2.40
CA GLU A 212 27.55 -3.84 -3.38
C GLU A 212 28.49 -4.97 -2.92
N ASN A 213 27.94 -5.97 -2.22
CA ASN A 213 28.70 -7.07 -1.62
C ASN A 213 29.42 -7.96 -2.66
N LEU A 214 29.05 -7.87 -3.94
CA LEU A 214 29.67 -8.60 -5.05
C LEU A 214 30.68 -7.76 -5.85
N GLY A 215 30.89 -6.49 -5.47
CA GLY A 215 31.72 -5.51 -6.17
C GLY A 215 30.92 -4.29 -6.61
N GLU A 216 31.63 -3.19 -6.84
CA GLU A 216 31.05 -1.90 -7.25
C GLU A 216 30.19 -2.05 -8.51
N GLY A 217 28.93 -1.65 -8.43
CA GLY A 217 27.95 -1.74 -9.52
C GLY A 217 27.53 -3.16 -9.92
N VAL A 218 27.90 -4.20 -9.16
CA VAL A 218 27.56 -5.60 -9.47
C VAL A 218 26.36 -6.05 -8.64
N TYR A 219 25.21 -6.18 -9.30
CA TYR A 219 23.97 -6.65 -8.68
C TYR A 219 23.46 -7.93 -9.35
N VAL A 220 23.29 -9.00 -8.56
CA VAL A 220 22.85 -10.33 -9.00
C VAL A 220 21.72 -10.80 -8.10
N GLY A 221 20.50 -10.81 -8.62
CA GLY A 221 19.33 -11.30 -7.90
C GLY A 221 19.19 -12.82 -7.93
N GLY A 222 18.53 -13.39 -6.93
CA GLY A 222 18.24 -14.82 -6.88
C GLY A 222 17.12 -15.19 -7.84
N GLU A 223 17.32 -16.22 -8.65
CA GLU A 223 16.27 -16.72 -9.55
C GLU A 223 15.05 -17.18 -8.72
N TYR A 224 13.90 -16.59 -9.02
CA TYR A 224 12.70 -16.79 -8.22
C TYR A 224 12.28 -18.27 -8.18
N GLY A 225 12.10 -18.81 -6.97
CA GLY A 225 11.73 -20.21 -6.76
C GLY A 225 12.87 -21.23 -6.94
N GLN A 226 14.11 -20.78 -7.11
CA GLN A 226 15.30 -21.63 -7.16
C GLN A 226 16.17 -21.46 -5.90
N ASN A 227 17.11 -22.39 -5.72
CA ASN A 227 18.12 -22.26 -4.67
C ASN A 227 19.13 -21.16 -5.05
N ALA A 228 19.12 -20.05 -4.31
CA ALA A 228 20.08 -18.96 -4.45
C ALA A 228 21.02 -18.93 -3.22
N PRO A 229 22.29 -19.34 -3.34
CA PRO A 229 23.24 -19.23 -2.23
C PRO A 229 23.51 -17.76 -1.87
N TYR A 230 23.29 -17.40 -0.60
CA TYR A 230 23.42 -16.01 -0.12
C TYR A 230 24.78 -15.37 -0.41
N GLY A 231 25.88 -16.14 -0.34
CA GLY A 231 27.23 -15.62 -0.63
C GLY A 231 27.49 -15.29 -2.11
N ASP A 232 26.68 -15.81 -3.02
CA ASP A 232 26.85 -15.64 -4.47
C ASP A 232 25.89 -14.57 -5.05
N HIS A 233 25.05 -13.96 -4.21
CA HIS A 233 24.00 -13.04 -4.62
C HIS A 233 24.07 -11.71 -3.87
N THR A 234 23.42 -10.71 -4.44
CA THR A 234 23.30 -9.37 -3.86
C THR A 234 22.53 -9.41 -2.55
N HIS A 235 22.94 -8.59 -1.58
CA HIS A 235 22.21 -8.41 -0.32
C HIS A 235 21.34 -7.15 -0.39
N LEU A 236 20.42 -7.00 0.56
CA LEU A 236 19.60 -5.80 0.65
C LEU A 236 20.44 -4.59 1.07
N GLY A 237 20.08 -3.41 0.61
CA GLY A 237 20.79 -2.17 0.94
C GLY A 237 20.76 -1.83 2.43
N ASP A 238 21.69 -0.97 2.85
CA ASP A 238 21.90 -0.61 4.26
C ASP A 238 20.65 0.01 4.92
N ILE A 239 19.81 0.73 4.16
CA ILE A 239 18.58 1.32 4.70
C ILE A 239 17.63 0.27 5.30
N PHE A 240 17.58 -0.95 4.77
CA PHE A 240 16.72 -2.00 5.34
C PHE A 240 17.32 -2.65 6.58
N HIS A 241 18.61 -2.41 6.86
CA HIS A 241 19.31 -2.85 8.05
C HIS A 241 19.19 -1.86 9.20
N GLN A 242 18.65 -0.66 8.99
CA GLN A 242 18.52 0.32 10.07
C GLN A 242 17.26 0.06 10.93
N PRO A 243 17.39 0.11 12.27
CA PRO A 243 16.29 -0.19 13.19
C PRO A 243 15.16 0.86 13.16
N ASP A 244 15.46 2.08 12.74
CA ASP A 244 14.55 3.24 12.73
C ASP A 244 13.98 3.56 11.34
N THR A 245 14.35 2.80 10.31
CA THR A 245 13.78 2.96 8.96
C THR A 245 12.26 3.00 9.03
N PRO A 246 11.59 4.03 8.50
CA PRO A 246 10.16 4.19 8.68
C PRO A 246 9.35 3.15 7.89
N GLY A 247 8.18 2.77 8.40
CA GLY A 247 7.18 2.02 7.67
C GLY A 247 6.28 2.95 6.86
N ILE A 248 6.06 2.69 5.58
CA ILE A 248 5.31 3.60 4.71
C ILE A 248 3.91 3.05 4.42
N LEU A 249 2.88 3.79 4.81
CA LEU A 249 1.48 3.46 4.49
C LEU A 249 1.10 3.99 3.10
N MET A 250 1.48 5.23 2.82
CA MET A 250 1.32 5.92 1.54
C MET A 250 2.29 7.09 1.46
N ASP A 251 2.81 7.37 0.27
CA ASP A 251 3.79 8.45 0.04
C ASP A 251 3.42 9.25 -1.21
N PHE A 252 4.09 10.39 -1.36
CA PHE A 252 3.88 11.31 -2.46
C PHE A 252 4.28 10.74 -3.83
N PRO A 253 5.37 9.98 -4.00
CA PRO A 253 5.68 9.38 -5.29
C PRO A 253 4.55 8.46 -5.77
N GLU A 254 3.95 7.64 -4.88
CA GLU A 254 2.76 6.86 -5.23
C GLU A 254 1.57 7.76 -5.60
N VAL A 255 1.29 8.82 -4.86
CA VAL A 255 0.20 9.77 -5.20
C VAL A 255 0.43 10.40 -6.57
N SER A 256 1.66 10.78 -6.90
CA SER A 256 2.01 11.33 -8.21
C SER A 256 1.82 10.30 -9.33
N PHE A 257 2.14 9.02 -9.10
CA PHE A 257 1.78 7.96 -10.05
C PHE A 257 0.25 7.79 -10.17
N LEU A 258 -0.50 7.85 -9.06
CA LEU A 258 -1.96 7.79 -9.08
C LEU A 258 -2.59 8.97 -9.83
N LEU A 259 -1.99 10.16 -9.77
CA LEU A 259 -2.40 11.32 -10.56
C LEU A 259 -2.15 11.12 -12.06
N ALA A 260 -1.01 10.51 -12.44
CA ALA A 260 -0.73 10.12 -13.82
C ALA A 260 -1.73 9.07 -14.32
N GLU A 261 -2.01 8.04 -13.52
CA GLU A 261 -3.00 7.00 -13.83
C GLU A 261 -4.40 7.61 -13.98
N ALA A 262 -4.82 8.49 -13.06
CA ALA A 262 -6.12 9.15 -13.13
C ALA A 262 -6.29 10.02 -14.39
N ALA A 263 -5.21 10.66 -14.85
CA ALA A 263 -5.19 11.44 -16.08
C ALA A 263 -5.32 10.56 -17.33
N GLU A 264 -4.57 9.46 -17.42
CA GLU A 264 -4.66 8.50 -18.53
C GLU A 264 -6.01 7.77 -18.58
N LEU A 265 -6.56 7.43 -17.42
CA LEU A 265 -7.87 6.79 -17.29
C LEU A 265 -9.04 7.78 -17.52
N GLY A 266 -8.76 9.07 -17.71
CA GLY A 266 -9.79 10.10 -17.90
C GLY A 266 -10.68 10.32 -16.67
N LEU A 267 -10.19 9.97 -15.47
CA LEU A 267 -10.90 10.16 -14.20
C LEU A 267 -10.83 11.61 -13.73
N ALA A 268 -9.66 12.23 -13.87
CA ALA A 268 -9.40 13.62 -13.55
C ALA A 268 -8.10 14.11 -14.22
N GLY A 269 -8.03 15.39 -14.58
CA GLY A 269 -6.87 15.94 -15.31
C GLY A 269 -6.95 15.71 -16.83
N SER A 270 -5.85 15.96 -17.53
CA SER A 270 -5.71 15.76 -18.98
C SER A 270 -4.55 14.83 -19.31
N ALA A 271 -4.53 14.24 -20.50
CA ALA A 271 -3.39 13.41 -20.95
C ALA A 271 -2.04 14.18 -20.90
N GLY A 272 -2.05 15.49 -21.11
CA GLY A 272 -0.84 16.33 -20.96
C GLY A 272 -0.36 16.47 -19.50
N ASP A 273 -1.25 16.23 -18.53
CA ASP A 273 -0.87 16.17 -17.11
C ASP A 273 -0.24 14.81 -16.74
N ALA A 274 -0.55 13.73 -17.47
CA ALA A 274 -0.06 12.39 -17.15
C ALA A 274 1.47 12.29 -17.23
N GLU A 275 2.07 12.80 -18.31
CA GLU A 275 3.53 12.85 -18.48
C GLU A 275 4.22 13.69 -17.39
N ARG A 276 3.60 14.83 -17.02
CA ARG A 276 4.10 15.67 -15.93
C ARG A 276 4.07 14.89 -14.61
N PHE A 277 2.92 14.34 -14.24
CA PHE A 277 2.76 13.61 -12.98
C PHE A 277 3.66 12.37 -12.90
N TYR A 278 3.86 11.66 -14.01
CA TYR A 278 4.85 10.59 -14.09
C TYR A 278 6.27 11.08 -13.80
N SER A 279 6.68 12.19 -14.41
CA SER A 279 8.01 12.78 -14.22
C SER A 279 8.19 13.29 -12.79
N ASP A 280 7.15 13.92 -12.22
CA ASP A 280 7.10 14.35 -10.82
C ASP A 280 7.22 13.15 -9.88
N ALA A 281 6.54 12.04 -10.17
CA ALA A 281 6.61 10.82 -9.37
C ALA A 281 8.01 10.19 -9.35
N VAL A 282 8.67 10.07 -10.51
CA VAL A 282 10.04 9.54 -10.59
C VAL A 282 11.00 10.48 -9.87
N THR A 283 10.87 11.79 -10.04
CA THR A 283 11.70 12.78 -9.35
C THR A 283 11.50 12.70 -7.83
N ALA A 284 10.26 12.67 -7.36
CA ALA A 284 9.93 12.54 -5.94
C ALA A 284 10.42 11.20 -5.35
N SER A 285 10.43 10.13 -6.14
CA SER A 285 10.99 8.83 -5.75
C SER A 285 12.50 8.91 -5.55
N PHE A 286 13.22 9.57 -6.46
CA PHE A 286 14.66 9.82 -6.31
C PHE A 286 14.95 10.66 -5.06
N GLU A 287 14.20 11.74 -4.83
CA GLU A 287 14.31 12.56 -3.63
C GLU A 287 14.02 11.77 -2.35
N PHE A 288 12.97 10.95 -2.35
CA PHE A 288 12.59 10.12 -1.19
C PHE A 288 13.70 9.15 -0.81
N TRP A 289 14.34 8.52 -1.80
CA TRP A 289 15.44 7.58 -1.58
C TRP A 289 16.82 8.25 -1.44
N GLY A 290 16.89 9.59 -1.52
CA GLY A 290 18.15 10.33 -1.40
C GLY A 290 19.12 10.12 -2.57
N VAL A 291 18.58 9.90 -3.78
CA VAL A 291 19.33 9.58 -4.99
C VAL A 291 19.30 10.76 -5.96
N ASP A 292 20.46 11.13 -6.50
CA ASP A 292 20.58 12.19 -7.50
C ASP A 292 20.33 11.68 -8.94
N GLY A 293 20.20 12.59 -9.91
CA GLY A 293 20.22 12.24 -11.34
C GLY A 293 18.86 11.91 -11.96
N ALA A 294 17.75 12.24 -11.31
CA ALA A 294 16.40 11.97 -11.81
C ALA A 294 16.15 12.51 -13.23
N ALA A 295 16.65 13.72 -13.53
CA ALA A 295 16.48 14.34 -14.85
C ALA A 295 17.19 13.56 -15.98
N ASP A 296 18.43 13.10 -15.73
CA ASP A 296 19.18 12.30 -16.69
C ASP A 296 18.56 10.91 -16.85
N TYR A 297 18.05 10.33 -15.75
CA TYR A 297 17.34 9.06 -15.76
C TYR A 297 16.04 9.13 -16.58
N LEU A 298 15.21 10.16 -16.36
CA LEU A 298 13.97 10.41 -17.13
C LEU A 298 14.22 10.70 -18.61
N ALA A 299 15.43 11.11 -18.99
CA ALA A 299 15.79 11.36 -20.38
C ALA A 299 16.17 10.07 -21.16
N LYS A 300 16.37 8.93 -20.47
CA LYS A 300 16.66 7.64 -21.12
C LYS A 300 15.43 7.18 -21.91
N PRO A 301 15.56 6.73 -23.17
CA PRO A 301 14.42 6.25 -23.96
C PRO A 301 13.61 5.13 -23.28
N GLU A 302 14.28 4.28 -22.51
CA GLU A 302 13.73 3.14 -21.78
C GLU A 302 12.98 3.56 -20.50
N VAL A 303 13.06 4.83 -20.11
CA VAL A 303 12.39 5.41 -18.94
C VAL A 303 11.42 6.52 -19.36
N ALA A 304 11.74 7.32 -20.36
CA ALA A 304 10.93 8.47 -20.75
C ALA A 304 9.47 8.08 -21.05
N TYR A 305 8.53 8.84 -20.49
CA TYR A 305 7.09 8.54 -20.52
C TYR A 305 6.57 8.10 -21.90
N ALA A 306 6.97 8.83 -22.93
CA ALA A 306 6.50 8.65 -24.30
C ALA A 306 7.17 7.48 -25.06
N THR A 307 8.30 6.93 -24.58
CA THR A 307 9.10 5.96 -25.35
C THR A 307 9.46 4.68 -24.59
N ALA A 308 9.31 4.65 -23.27
CA ALA A 308 9.71 3.51 -22.44
C ALA A 308 9.00 2.21 -22.82
N ALA A 309 7.71 2.31 -23.16
CA ALA A 309 6.88 1.16 -23.52
C ALA A 309 5.78 1.52 -24.54
N PRO A 310 5.15 0.53 -25.18
CA PRO A 310 4.05 0.76 -26.13
C PRO A 310 2.77 1.30 -25.49
N THR A 311 2.61 1.14 -24.17
CA THR A 311 1.43 1.55 -23.42
C THR A 311 1.82 2.37 -22.19
N TRP A 312 0.98 3.33 -21.79
CA TRP A 312 1.23 4.09 -20.57
C TRP A 312 1.18 3.20 -19.34
N GLN A 313 0.34 2.14 -19.36
CA GLN A 313 0.20 1.20 -18.26
C GLN A 313 1.54 0.58 -17.90
N GLU A 314 2.28 0.11 -18.91
CA GLU A 314 3.61 -0.47 -18.71
C GLU A 314 4.60 0.58 -18.19
N THR A 315 4.68 1.75 -18.84
CA THR A 315 5.61 2.82 -18.43
C THR A 315 5.40 3.26 -16.98
N VAL A 316 4.15 3.51 -16.60
CA VAL A 316 3.78 3.99 -15.26
C VAL A 316 3.89 2.88 -14.22
N ALA A 317 3.35 1.69 -14.50
CA ALA A 317 3.34 0.58 -13.56
C ALA A 317 4.76 0.10 -13.22
N VAL A 318 5.68 0.05 -14.19
CA VAL A 318 7.07 -0.35 -13.92
C VAL A 318 7.74 0.62 -12.96
N GLN A 319 7.69 1.94 -13.20
CA GLN A 319 8.33 2.90 -12.28
C GLN A 319 7.64 2.98 -10.92
N LYS A 320 6.31 2.84 -10.88
CA LYS A 320 5.54 2.74 -9.63
C LYS A 320 5.95 1.50 -8.84
N TRP A 321 6.06 0.35 -9.50
CA TRP A 321 6.50 -0.90 -8.89
C TRP A 321 7.92 -0.81 -8.34
N ILE A 322 8.86 -0.21 -9.08
CA ILE A 322 10.24 0.04 -8.62
C ILE A 322 10.23 0.88 -7.33
N HIS A 323 9.44 1.96 -7.29
CA HIS A 323 9.34 2.80 -6.09
C HIS A 323 8.76 2.04 -4.88
N LEU A 324 7.77 1.17 -5.12
CA LEU A 324 7.06 0.41 -4.09
C LEU A 324 7.84 -0.80 -3.54
N TYR A 325 9.17 -0.88 -3.72
CA TYR A 325 10.01 -2.03 -3.38
C TYR A 325 9.77 -2.59 -1.96
N ASN A 326 9.69 -1.73 -0.93
CA ASN A 326 9.41 -2.13 0.46
C ASN A 326 7.91 -2.05 0.84
N ARG A 327 7.02 -2.02 -0.15
CA ARG A 327 5.56 -1.87 -0.02
C ARG A 327 4.84 -2.95 -0.83
N GLY A 328 5.22 -4.20 -0.56
CA GLY A 328 4.90 -5.37 -1.39
C GLY A 328 3.43 -5.59 -1.73
N PHE A 329 2.48 -5.27 -0.84
CA PHE A 329 1.05 -5.39 -1.15
C PHE A 329 0.61 -4.42 -2.24
N GLU A 330 1.00 -3.15 -2.17
CA GLU A 330 0.65 -2.16 -3.21
C GLU A 330 1.42 -2.41 -4.52
N ALA A 331 2.67 -2.86 -4.43
CA ALA A 331 3.45 -3.29 -5.60
C ALA A 331 2.78 -4.46 -6.32
N TRP A 332 2.33 -5.46 -5.57
CA TRP A 332 1.58 -6.60 -6.11
C TRP A 332 0.22 -6.18 -6.68
N THR A 333 -0.47 -5.22 -6.05
CA THR A 333 -1.71 -4.69 -6.60
C THR A 333 -1.50 -3.92 -7.89
N THR A 334 -0.40 -3.16 -8.03
CA THR A 334 -0.01 -2.51 -9.28
C THR A 334 0.14 -3.52 -10.42
N TYR A 335 0.83 -4.65 -10.15
CA TYR A 335 0.91 -5.76 -11.10
C TYR A 335 -0.46 -6.37 -11.42
N ARG A 336 -1.34 -6.57 -10.43
CA ARG A 336 -2.67 -7.14 -10.69
C ARG A 336 -3.53 -6.22 -11.56
N LEU A 337 -3.44 -4.91 -11.39
CA LEU A 337 -4.18 -3.93 -12.18
C LEU A 337 -3.72 -3.87 -13.65
N TYR A 338 -2.42 -3.93 -13.90
CA TYR A 338 -1.87 -3.61 -15.22
C TYR A 338 -1.16 -4.77 -15.92
N GLY A 339 -0.79 -5.82 -15.20
CA GLY A 339 0.03 -6.92 -15.69
C GLY A 339 1.53 -6.60 -15.79
N TYR A 340 1.96 -5.44 -15.27
CA TYR A 340 3.33 -4.94 -15.40
C TYR A 340 4.00 -4.66 -14.03
N PRO A 341 5.34 -4.80 -13.92
CA PRO A 341 6.22 -5.45 -14.91
C PRO A 341 5.84 -6.91 -15.14
N GLU A 342 6.26 -7.48 -16.27
CA GLU A 342 6.13 -8.92 -16.48
C GLU A 342 6.94 -9.64 -15.39
N MET A 343 6.27 -10.51 -14.64
CA MET A 343 6.88 -11.22 -13.52
C MET A 343 7.54 -12.50 -14.00
N ASN A 344 8.78 -12.76 -13.56
CA ASN A 344 9.44 -14.02 -13.86
C ASN A 344 8.62 -15.20 -13.31
N PRO A 345 8.28 -16.20 -14.14
CA PRO A 345 7.59 -17.39 -13.66
C PRO A 345 8.53 -18.22 -12.78
N ALA A 346 8.01 -18.76 -11.67
CA ALA A 346 8.78 -19.71 -10.87
C ALA A 346 8.99 -21.00 -11.67
N PRO A 347 10.22 -21.40 -12.04
CA PRO A 347 10.44 -22.48 -12.99
C PRO A 347 9.96 -23.86 -12.50
N ILE A 348 9.78 -24.02 -11.18
CA ILE A 348 9.36 -25.29 -10.56
C ILE A 348 7.84 -25.43 -10.56
N SER A 349 7.11 -24.41 -10.10
CA SER A 349 5.65 -24.50 -9.99
C SER A 349 4.97 -24.26 -11.35
N MET A 350 5.55 -23.40 -12.19
CA MET A 350 4.92 -22.88 -13.41
C MET A 350 3.50 -22.32 -13.16
N GLU A 351 3.22 -21.96 -11.90
CA GLU A 351 1.98 -21.28 -11.51
C GLU A 351 2.09 -19.81 -11.88
N ASP A 352 0.99 -19.23 -12.36
CA ASP A 352 0.87 -17.79 -12.51
C ASP A 352 1.04 -17.09 -11.16
N VAL A 353 1.42 -15.81 -11.20
CA VAL A 353 1.48 -14.99 -10.00
C VAL A 353 0.09 -14.97 -9.34
N PRO A 354 -0.02 -15.27 -8.03
CA PRO A 354 -1.29 -15.23 -7.32
C PRO A 354 -2.03 -13.91 -7.53
N ARG A 355 -3.36 -13.98 -7.61
CA ARG A 355 -4.25 -12.81 -7.71
C ARG A 355 -4.84 -12.40 -6.36
N ARG A 356 -4.76 -13.27 -5.35
CA ARG A 356 -5.12 -12.98 -3.95
C ARG A 356 -4.46 -13.97 -2.99
N TYR A 357 -4.55 -13.69 -1.70
CA TYR A 357 -4.32 -14.68 -0.67
C TYR A 357 -5.56 -15.54 -0.51
N THR A 358 -5.35 -16.84 -0.24
CA THR A 358 -6.39 -17.69 0.32
C THR A 358 -6.72 -17.20 1.73
N TYR A 359 -7.88 -17.60 2.26
CA TYR A 359 -8.18 -17.37 3.66
C TYR A 359 -7.20 -18.12 4.58
N PRO A 360 -7.09 -17.72 5.86
CA PRO A 360 -6.33 -18.47 6.85
C PRO A 360 -6.78 -19.94 6.92
N VAL A 361 -5.81 -20.85 7.07
CA VAL A 361 -6.04 -22.30 7.00
C VAL A 361 -6.92 -22.84 8.13
N ASP A 362 -7.10 -22.06 9.19
CA ASP A 362 -7.92 -22.37 10.35
C ASP A 362 -9.36 -21.85 10.23
N GLU A 363 -9.66 -20.93 9.33
CA GLU A 363 -11.03 -20.42 9.10
C GLU A 363 -12.06 -21.52 8.77
N PRO A 364 -11.74 -22.56 7.97
CA PRO A 364 -12.66 -23.69 7.79
C PRO A 364 -13.07 -24.39 9.09
N SER A 365 -12.20 -24.35 10.11
CA SER A 365 -12.46 -24.97 11.42
C SER A 365 -13.06 -24.00 12.44
N ARG A 366 -12.74 -22.70 12.35
CA ARG A 366 -13.18 -21.65 13.28
C ARG A 366 -14.53 -21.04 12.88
N ASN A 367 -14.71 -20.75 11.59
CA ASN A 367 -15.88 -20.07 11.04
C ASN A 367 -16.34 -20.73 9.72
N GLY A 368 -16.39 -22.06 9.71
CA GLY A 368 -16.50 -22.86 8.48
C GLY A 368 -17.70 -22.56 7.59
N ALA A 369 -18.86 -22.20 8.17
CA ALA A 369 -20.06 -21.87 7.39
C ALA A 369 -19.89 -20.55 6.62
N SER A 370 -19.42 -19.49 7.29
CA SER A 370 -19.18 -18.18 6.66
C SER A 370 -18.01 -18.25 5.67
N TYR A 371 -16.92 -18.94 6.04
CA TYR A 371 -15.81 -19.24 5.14
C TYR A 371 -16.31 -19.92 3.85
N GLN A 372 -17.13 -20.97 3.97
CA GLN A 372 -17.57 -21.71 2.79
C GLN A 372 -18.51 -20.90 1.90
N ALA A 373 -19.36 -20.05 2.49
CA ALA A 373 -20.22 -19.13 1.75
C ALA A 373 -19.38 -18.14 0.93
N ALA A 374 -18.40 -17.47 1.56
CA ALA A 374 -17.50 -16.50 0.93
C ALA A 374 -16.64 -17.15 -0.17
N ALA A 375 -16.00 -18.29 0.16
CA ALA A 375 -15.21 -19.05 -0.80
C ALA A 375 -16.06 -19.43 -2.02
N SER A 376 -17.29 -19.87 -1.84
CA SER A 376 -18.18 -20.23 -2.95
C SER A 376 -18.59 -19.01 -3.80
N ALA A 377 -18.84 -17.85 -3.17
CA ALA A 377 -19.23 -16.62 -3.85
C ALA A 377 -18.15 -16.13 -4.82
N MET A 378 -16.87 -16.27 -4.45
CA MET A 378 -15.73 -15.88 -5.29
C MET A 378 -15.26 -16.98 -6.27
N GLY A 379 -16.03 -18.06 -6.45
CA GLY A 379 -15.64 -19.16 -7.33
C GLY A 379 -14.60 -20.13 -6.76
N GLY A 380 -14.33 -20.05 -5.45
CA GLY A 380 -13.41 -20.88 -4.69
C GLY A 380 -12.42 -20.06 -3.86
N ASP A 381 -11.81 -20.69 -2.85
CA ASP A 381 -10.67 -20.13 -2.12
C ASP A 381 -9.35 -20.57 -2.78
N MET A 382 -9.03 -19.96 -3.92
CA MET A 382 -7.86 -20.28 -4.73
C MET A 382 -6.98 -19.04 -4.89
N LYS A 383 -5.67 -19.24 -5.05
CA LYS A 383 -4.72 -18.16 -5.37
C LYS A 383 -5.07 -17.43 -6.67
N SER A 384 -5.76 -18.10 -7.59
CA SER A 384 -6.21 -17.58 -8.88
C SER A 384 -7.58 -16.91 -8.84
N SER A 385 -8.35 -17.06 -7.76
CA SER A 385 -9.61 -16.33 -7.59
C SER A 385 -9.33 -14.83 -7.55
N ARG A 386 -10.22 -14.03 -8.12
CA ARG A 386 -10.04 -12.58 -8.26
C ARG A 386 -10.93 -11.84 -7.26
N VAL A 387 -10.44 -10.70 -6.79
CA VAL A 387 -11.24 -9.71 -6.05
C VAL A 387 -12.05 -8.87 -7.04
N PHE A 388 -13.10 -8.19 -6.60
CA PHE A 388 -14.08 -7.58 -7.52
C PHE A 388 -13.50 -6.60 -8.54
N TRP A 389 -12.48 -5.81 -8.18
CA TRP A 389 -11.87 -4.83 -9.08
C TRP A 389 -10.82 -5.45 -10.02
N ASP A 390 -10.33 -6.66 -9.69
CA ASP A 390 -9.36 -7.40 -10.49
C ASP A 390 -10.09 -8.11 -11.64
N VAL A 391 -10.39 -7.37 -12.69
CA VAL A 391 -11.05 -7.86 -13.91
C VAL A 391 -10.06 -7.96 -15.08
N GLU A 392 -10.33 -8.86 -16.02
CA GLU A 392 -9.51 -9.05 -17.24
C GLU A 392 -9.64 -7.93 -18.26
#